data_AF-A0A4Q3RI55-F1
#
_entry.id   AF-A0A4Q3RI55-F1
#
_cell.length_a   1.000
_cell.length_b   1.000
_cell.length_c   1.000
_cell.angle_alpha   90.00
_cell.angle_beta   90.00
_cell.angle_gamma   90.00
#
_symmetry.space_group_name_H-M   'P 1'
#
loop_
_entity.id
_entity.type
_entity.pdbx_description
1 polymer ?
#
loop_
_entity_poly.entity_id
_entity_poly.type
_entity_poly.pdbx_seq_one_letter_code
_entity_poly.pdbx_strand_id
1 'polypeptide(L)'
;MFSSRRKFLLNTILGSAGLATAQSALAGNPLLQRIGKNAGAVAPGWPVVVSTWDFGQAANLEAWKILGNKGRAIDAVEAGVQIPESDGSNQSVGYGGNPDRDGRVTLDACIMDEFYNAGSVACLENILHPIKVARLVLEKTPHV
;
A
#
# COMPACT_ATOMS: atom_id res chain seq x y z
N MET A 1 -7.01 31.22 -38.58
CA MET A 1 -8.44 30.96 -38.27
C MET A 1 -8.65 31.13 -36.77
N PHE A 2 -8.91 32.36 -36.30
CA PHE A 2 -8.96 32.66 -34.86
C PHE A 2 -10.30 32.22 -34.25
N SER A 3 -10.24 31.34 -33.26
CA SER A 3 -11.42 30.89 -32.51
C SER A 3 -11.90 32.00 -31.58
N SER A 4 -13.16 32.42 -31.73
CA SER A 4 -13.82 33.41 -30.87
C SER A 4 -14.41 32.72 -29.64
N ARG A 5 -14.41 33.41 -28.48
CA ARG A 5 -15.01 32.93 -27.21
C ARG A 5 -16.43 32.38 -27.39
N ARG A 6 -17.23 32.99 -28.29
CA ARG A 6 -18.60 32.52 -28.62
C ARG A 6 -18.59 31.16 -29.33
N LYS A 7 -17.66 30.92 -30.25
CA LYS A 7 -17.51 29.64 -30.96
C LYS A 7 -17.03 28.53 -30.01
N PHE A 8 -16.16 28.85 -29.06
CA PHE A 8 -15.73 27.90 -28.03
C PHE A 8 -16.92 27.45 -27.16
N LEU A 9 -17.70 28.39 -26.60
CA LEU A 9 -18.85 28.04 -25.75
C LEU A 9 -19.92 27.24 -26.51
N LEU A 10 -20.21 27.60 -27.77
CA LEU A 10 -21.12 26.84 -28.61
C LEU A 10 -20.63 25.42 -28.86
N ASN A 11 -19.33 25.25 -29.16
CA ASN A 11 -18.74 23.92 -29.36
C ASN A 11 -18.69 23.11 -28.07
N THR A 12 -18.46 23.74 -26.91
CA THR A 12 -18.50 23.08 -25.60
C THR A 12 -19.90 22.58 -25.25
N ILE A 13 -20.93 23.39 -25.49
CA ILE A 13 -22.33 22.99 -25.25
C ILE A 13 -22.73 21.84 -26.18
N LEU A 14 -22.45 21.94 -27.48
CA LEU A 14 -22.73 20.88 -28.46
C LEU A 14 -21.98 19.58 -28.14
N GLY A 15 -20.71 19.68 -27.73
CA GLY A 15 -19.91 18.52 -27.31
C GLY A 15 -20.48 17.82 -26.06
N SER A 16 -20.89 18.60 -25.06
CA SER A 16 -21.48 18.06 -23.82
C SER A 16 -22.84 17.40 -24.03
N ALA A 17 -23.67 17.92 -24.96
CA ALA A 17 -24.96 17.31 -25.31
C ALA A 17 -24.78 15.96 -26.04
N GLY A 18 -23.77 15.84 -26.91
CA GLY A 18 -23.45 14.58 -27.58
C GLY A 18 -22.91 13.51 -26.63
N LEU A 19 -22.14 13.90 -25.61
CA LEU A 19 -21.66 13.00 -24.56
C LEU A 19 -22.80 12.50 -23.66
N ALA A 20 -23.76 13.35 -23.31
CA ALA A 20 -24.89 12.97 -22.47
C ALA A 20 -25.80 11.93 -23.15
N THR A 21 -26.04 12.04 -24.45
CA THR A 21 -26.86 11.07 -25.20
C THR A 21 -26.09 9.78 -25.53
N ALA A 22 -24.78 9.86 -25.79
CA ALA A 22 -23.93 8.69 -25.96
C ALA A 22 -23.80 7.86 -24.68
N GLN A 23 -23.78 8.50 -23.50
CA GLN A 23 -23.75 7.81 -22.21
C GLN A 23 -25.02 6.99 -21.97
N SER A 24 -26.20 7.53 -22.30
CA SER A 24 -27.47 6.78 -22.21
C SER A 24 -27.56 5.63 -23.22
N ALA A 25 -26.96 5.76 -24.40
CA ALA A 25 -26.91 4.68 -25.40
C ALA A 25 -25.92 3.56 -25.00
N LEU A 26 -24.82 3.91 -24.32
CA LEU A 26 -23.82 2.94 -23.82
C LEU A 26 -24.23 2.28 -22.50
N ALA A 27 -25.11 2.92 -21.71
CA ALA A 27 -25.61 2.38 -20.45
C ALA A 27 -26.47 1.10 -20.60
N GLY A 28 -27.01 0.85 -21.80
CA GLY A 28 -27.84 -0.32 -22.07
C GLY A 28 -27.10 -1.57 -22.56
N ASN A 29 -25.77 -1.52 -22.75
CA ASN A 29 -25.03 -2.66 -23.31
C ASN A 29 -24.36 -3.49 -22.19
N PRO A 30 -24.92 -4.67 -21.84
CA PRO A 30 -24.43 -5.48 -20.72
C PRO A 30 -23.01 -6.03 -20.94
N LEU A 31 -22.48 -6.03 -22.17
CA LEU A 31 -21.10 -6.44 -22.46
C LEU A 31 -20.08 -5.38 -22.02
N LEU A 32 -20.35 -4.09 -22.24
CA LEU A 32 -19.46 -3.00 -21.79
C LEU A 32 -19.47 -2.86 -20.26
N GLN A 33 -20.63 -3.12 -19.63
CA GLN A 33 -20.76 -3.10 -18.17
C GLN A 33 -19.96 -4.22 -17.49
N ARG A 34 -19.74 -5.36 -18.17
CA ARG A 34 -18.96 -6.49 -17.63
C ARG A 34 -17.44 -6.29 -17.78
N ILE A 35 -16.99 -5.59 -18.82
CA ILE A 35 -15.56 -5.30 -19.02
C ILE A 35 -15.04 -4.31 -17.95
N GLY A 36 -15.87 -3.35 -17.52
CA GLY A 36 -15.50 -2.39 -16.46
C GLY A 36 -15.59 -2.90 -15.01
N LYS A 37 -16.30 -4.02 -14.76
CA LYS A 37 -16.50 -4.56 -13.39
C LYS A 37 -15.39 -5.51 -12.91
N ASN A 38 -14.56 -6.02 -13.82
CA ASN A 38 -13.50 -6.98 -13.48
C ASN A 38 -12.12 -6.34 -13.25
N ALA A 39 -11.99 -5.01 -13.38
CA ALA A 39 -10.90 -4.30 -12.73
C ALA A 39 -11.34 -4.08 -11.28
N GLY A 40 -10.82 -4.89 -10.36
CA GLY A 40 -11.18 -4.88 -8.94
C GLY A 40 -10.90 -3.53 -8.28
N ALA A 41 -11.85 -2.60 -8.40
CA ALA A 41 -11.92 -1.43 -7.55
C ALA A 41 -12.43 -1.91 -6.19
N VAL A 42 -11.53 -1.99 -5.22
CA VAL A 42 -11.91 -2.21 -3.83
C VAL A 42 -12.88 -1.10 -3.43
N ALA A 43 -14.05 -1.48 -2.91
CA ALA A 43 -15.06 -0.50 -2.51
C ALA A 43 -14.45 0.47 -1.47
N PRO A 44 -14.68 1.79 -1.60
CA PRO A 44 -14.17 2.76 -0.64
C PRO A 44 -14.77 2.45 0.75
N GLY A 45 -13.89 2.17 1.73
CA GLY A 45 -14.25 2.02 3.14
C GLY A 45 -13.88 0.72 3.83
N TRP A 46 -13.25 -0.25 3.15
CA TRP A 46 -12.78 -1.49 3.80
C TRP A 46 -11.27 -1.47 4.03
N PRO A 47 -10.78 -1.99 5.17
CA PRO A 47 -9.35 -2.12 5.37
C PRO A 47 -8.77 -3.10 4.35
N VAL A 48 -7.59 -2.75 3.82
CA VAL A 48 -6.83 -3.57 2.88
C VAL A 48 -5.40 -3.62 3.37
N VAL A 49 -4.79 -4.79 3.31
CA VAL A 49 -3.35 -4.98 3.51
C VAL A 49 -2.78 -5.67 2.29
N VAL A 50 -1.62 -5.19 1.85
CA VAL A 50 -0.86 -5.75 0.73
C VAL A 50 0.58 -5.90 1.20
N SER A 51 1.18 -7.02 0.84
CA SER A 51 2.57 -7.38 1.17
C SER A 51 3.26 -7.92 -0.08
N THR A 52 4.57 -7.90 -0.09
CA THR A 52 5.37 -8.49 -1.17
C THR A 52 5.54 -10.00 -0.98
N TRP A 53 5.76 -10.70 -2.10
CA TRP A 53 6.12 -12.13 -2.17
C TRP A 53 5.08 -13.12 -1.60
N ASP A 54 5.46 -14.39 -1.54
CA ASP A 54 4.64 -15.52 -1.12
C ASP A 54 4.48 -15.61 0.41
N PHE A 55 5.55 -15.39 1.17
CA PHE A 55 5.52 -15.28 2.64
C PHE A 55 4.64 -14.11 3.11
N GLY A 56 4.33 -13.18 2.23
CA GLY A 56 3.35 -12.13 2.43
C GLY A 56 1.96 -12.63 2.80
N GLN A 57 1.57 -13.85 2.41
CA GLN A 57 0.29 -14.43 2.81
C GLN A 57 0.19 -14.62 4.34
N ALA A 58 1.26 -15.12 4.97
CA ALA A 58 1.30 -15.30 6.42
C ALA A 58 1.37 -13.93 7.14
N ALA A 59 2.13 -12.98 6.60
CA ALA A 59 2.17 -11.61 7.11
C ALA A 59 0.79 -10.92 7.06
N ASN A 60 0.07 -11.06 5.94
CA ASN A 60 -1.27 -10.51 5.78
C ASN A 60 -2.27 -11.14 6.74
N LEU A 61 -2.14 -12.44 7.04
CA LEU A 61 -3.01 -13.11 8.01
C LEU A 61 -2.86 -12.50 9.41
N GLU A 62 -1.64 -12.21 9.85
CA GLU A 62 -1.41 -11.52 11.13
C GLU A 62 -1.91 -10.09 11.11
N ALA A 63 -1.58 -9.32 10.07
CA ALA A 63 -2.06 -7.95 9.90
C ALA A 63 -3.61 -7.88 9.92
N TRP A 64 -4.27 -8.89 9.35
CA TRP A 64 -5.73 -8.97 9.32
C TRP A 64 -6.37 -9.18 10.68
N LYS A 65 -5.67 -9.80 11.65
CA LYS A 65 -6.18 -9.90 13.04
C LYS A 65 -6.36 -8.52 13.67
N ILE A 66 -5.58 -7.53 13.25
CA ILE A 66 -5.67 -6.15 13.72
C ILE A 66 -6.69 -5.37 12.88
N LEU A 67 -6.54 -5.39 11.55
CA LEU A 67 -7.43 -4.65 10.65
C LEU A 67 -8.89 -5.13 10.70
N GLY A 68 -9.11 -6.44 10.78
CA GLY A 68 -10.45 -7.04 10.91
C GLY A 68 -11.16 -6.64 12.20
N ASN A 69 -10.40 -6.28 13.24
CA ASN A 69 -10.89 -5.77 14.51
C ASN A 69 -10.92 -4.24 14.58
N LYS A 70 -10.83 -3.54 13.43
CA LYS A 70 -10.79 -2.07 13.32
C LYS A 70 -9.61 -1.43 14.07
N GLY A 71 -8.50 -2.16 14.23
CA GLY A 71 -7.25 -1.62 14.74
C GLY A 71 -6.58 -0.64 13.75
N ARG A 72 -5.52 0.03 14.20
CA ARG A 72 -4.79 0.99 13.34
C ARG A 72 -3.95 0.28 12.29
N ALA A 73 -3.77 0.93 11.15
CA ALA A 73 -2.98 0.40 10.04
C ALA A 73 -1.50 0.20 10.42
N ILE A 74 -0.91 1.14 11.16
CA ILE A 74 0.50 1.03 11.62
C ILE A 74 0.73 -0.19 12.52
N ASP A 75 -0.22 -0.52 13.39
CA ASP A 75 -0.14 -1.71 14.26
C ASP A 75 -0.25 -3.00 13.42
N ALA A 76 -1.11 -2.99 12.40
CA ALA A 76 -1.30 -4.12 11.51
C ALA A 76 -0.05 -4.44 10.69
N VAL A 77 0.56 -3.43 10.06
CA VAL A 77 1.76 -3.64 9.24
C VAL A 77 2.95 -4.06 10.10
N GLU A 78 3.12 -3.48 11.31
CA GLU A 78 4.18 -3.87 12.23
C GLU A 78 4.03 -5.33 12.66
N ALA A 79 2.82 -5.78 13.02
CA ALA A 79 2.58 -7.18 13.38
C ALA A 79 2.78 -8.13 12.19
N GLY A 80 2.36 -7.72 10.99
CA GLY A 80 2.49 -8.52 9.77
C GLY A 80 3.95 -8.78 9.40
N VAL A 81 4.80 -7.76 9.39
CA VAL A 81 6.22 -7.92 9.00
C VAL A 81 7.07 -8.67 10.03
N GLN A 82 6.64 -8.73 11.29
CA GLN A 82 7.32 -9.54 12.33
C GLN A 82 7.30 -11.04 12.04
N ILE A 83 6.36 -11.52 11.20
CA ILE A 83 6.29 -12.92 10.78
C ILE A 83 7.53 -13.32 9.98
N PRO A 84 7.81 -12.73 8.80
CA PRO A 84 9.02 -13.06 8.06
C PRO A 84 10.30 -12.68 8.82
N GLU A 85 10.30 -11.64 9.67
CA GLU A 85 11.47 -11.32 10.51
C GLU A 85 11.84 -12.42 11.52
N SER A 86 10.87 -13.22 11.96
CA SER A 86 11.10 -14.30 12.94
C SER A 86 11.34 -15.66 12.32
N ASP A 87 11.09 -15.79 11.01
CA ASP A 87 11.15 -17.06 10.31
C ASP A 87 12.58 -17.38 9.90
N GLY A 88 13.26 -18.24 10.66
CA GLY A 88 14.63 -18.65 10.37
C GLY A 88 14.81 -19.43 9.06
N SER A 89 13.72 -19.82 8.37
CA SER A 89 13.79 -20.38 7.03
C SER A 89 13.79 -19.30 5.93
N ASN A 90 13.40 -18.07 6.25
CA ASN A 90 13.45 -16.93 5.34
C ASN A 90 14.83 -16.28 5.36
N GLN A 91 15.57 -16.40 4.26
CA GLN A 91 16.93 -15.88 4.15
C GLN A 91 17.00 -14.41 3.70
N SER A 92 15.86 -13.73 3.54
CA SER A 92 15.77 -12.38 3.00
C SER A 92 15.28 -11.32 3.98
N VAL A 93 14.73 -11.72 5.15
CA VAL A 93 14.14 -10.79 6.12
C VAL A 93 14.48 -11.25 7.54
N GLY A 94 15.05 -10.37 8.36
CA GLY A 94 15.27 -10.63 9.78
C GLY A 94 16.16 -11.84 10.10
N TYR A 95 15.71 -12.66 11.05
CA TYR A 95 16.43 -13.82 11.54
C TYR A 95 16.59 -14.90 10.48
N GLY A 96 17.81 -15.41 10.30
CA GLY A 96 18.14 -16.32 9.21
C GLY A 96 18.52 -15.61 7.90
N GLY A 97 18.46 -14.27 7.87
CA GLY A 97 18.91 -13.45 6.76
C GLY A 97 20.35 -13.75 6.33
N ASN A 98 20.60 -13.77 5.03
CA ASN A 98 21.95 -13.96 4.49
C ASN A 98 22.87 -12.81 4.93
N PRO A 99 24.09 -13.11 5.41
CA PRO A 99 25.01 -12.08 5.87
C PRO A 99 25.63 -11.29 4.71
N ASP A 100 26.25 -10.16 5.07
CA ASP A 100 27.17 -9.45 4.19
C ASP A 100 28.45 -10.24 3.91
N ARG A 101 29.34 -9.67 3.08
CA ARG A 101 30.61 -10.31 2.70
C ARG A 101 31.56 -10.61 3.87
N ASP A 102 31.36 -9.91 5.00
CA ASP A 102 32.18 -10.02 6.20
C ASP A 102 31.52 -10.98 7.23
N GLY A 103 30.40 -11.62 6.86
CA GLY A 103 29.70 -12.61 7.66
C GLY A 103 28.75 -12.01 8.70
N ARG A 104 28.37 -10.73 8.56
CA ARG A 104 27.48 -10.04 9.50
C ARG A 104 26.06 -9.97 8.96
N VAL A 105 25.10 -10.31 9.80
CA VAL A 105 23.67 -10.11 9.48
C VAL A 105 23.27 -8.73 9.97
N THR A 106 23.16 -7.81 9.01
CA THR A 106 22.79 -6.41 9.22
C THR A 106 21.44 -6.16 8.58
N LEU A 107 20.51 -5.55 9.32
CA LEU A 107 19.12 -5.41 8.90
C LEU A 107 18.71 -3.95 8.74
N ASP A 108 17.86 -3.71 7.75
CA ASP A 108 17.28 -2.41 7.43
C ASP A 108 15.76 -2.49 7.57
N ALA A 109 15.13 -1.48 8.18
CA ALA A 109 13.69 -1.38 8.26
C ALA A 109 13.24 0.08 8.42
N CYS A 110 12.10 0.42 7.85
CA CYS A 110 11.44 1.70 8.06
C CYS A 110 9.93 1.54 8.20
N ILE A 111 9.30 2.49 8.88
CA ILE A 111 7.86 2.52 9.12
C ILE A 111 7.34 3.96 9.00
N MET A 112 6.12 4.12 8.50
CA MET A 112 5.48 5.41 8.32
C MET A 112 3.99 5.30 8.65
N ASP A 113 3.43 6.32 9.30
CA ASP A 113 2.02 6.39 9.67
C ASP A 113 1.19 7.33 8.78
N GLU A 114 -0.11 7.41 9.07
CA GLU A 114 -1.09 8.23 8.35
C GLU A 114 -0.91 9.75 8.54
N PHE A 115 -0.04 10.18 9.46
CA PHE A 115 0.20 11.59 9.82
C PHE A 115 1.59 12.09 9.38
N TYR A 116 2.24 11.38 8.46
CA TYR A 116 3.60 11.67 8.00
C TYR A 116 4.69 11.46 9.07
N ASN A 117 4.39 10.78 10.18
CA ASN A 117 5.45 10.36 11.11
C ASN A 117 6.17 9.16 10.50
N ALA A 118 7.50 9.13 10.63
CA ALA A 118 8.34 8.07 10.09
C ALA A 118 9.47 7.72 11.06
N GLY A 119 9.95 6.49 10.95
CA GLY A 119 11.12 6.01 11.67
C GLY A 119 11.84 4.93 10.87
N SER A 120 13.14 4.85 11.02
CA SER A 120 14.02 4.03 10.20
C SER A 120 15.25 3.58 10.98
N VAL A 121 15.74 2.41 10.60
CA VAL A 121 17.05 1.88 11.02
C VAL A 121 17.72 1.26 9.80
N ALA A 122 19.05 1.32 9.79
CA ALA A 122 19.87 0.71 8.76
C ALA A 122 21.11 0.09 9.39
N CYS A 123 21.60 -0.99 8.79
CA CYS A 123 22.79 -1.72 9.23
C CYS A 123 22.71 -2.18 10.71
N LEU A 124 21.52 -2.56 11.18
CA LEU A 124 21.30 -2.96 12.57
C LEU A 124 21.66 -4.43 12.78
N GLU A 125 22.54 -4.72 13.74
CA GLU A 125 22.92 -6.08 14.13
C GLU A 125 22.20 -6.51 15.43
N ASN A 126 22.05 -7.83 15.63
CA ASN A 126 21.66 -8.45 16.90
C ASN A 126 20.26 -8.07 17.43
N ILE A 127 19.34 -7.64 16.57
CA ILE A 127 17.94 -7.38 16.92
C ILE A 127 17.03 -8.21 16.03
N LEU A 128 16.15 -9.00 16.65
CA LEU A 128 15.20 -9.87 15.94
C LEU A 128 14.22 -9.09 15.05
N HIS A 129 13.74 -7.95 15.56
CA HIS A 129 12.69 -7.15 14.92
C HIS A 129 13.16 -5.73 14.63
N PRO A 130 13.87 -5.49 13.52
CA PRO A 130 14.30 -4.15 13.13
C PRO A 130 13.10 -3.19 12.94
N ILE A 131 11.93 -3.68 12.49
CA ILE A 131 10.73 -2.83 12.37
C ILE A 131 10.27 -2.22 13.71
N LYS A 132 10.43 -2.96 14.82
CA LYS A 132 10.10 -2.45 16.15
C LYS A 132 11.05 -1.32 16.56
N VAL A 133 12.31 -1.44 16.20
CA VAL A 133 13.29 -0.37 16.48
C VAL A 133 12.96 0.85 15.63
N ALA A 134 12.64 0.68 14.35
CA ALA A 134 12.17 1.78 13.49
C ALA A 134 10.92 2.47 14.08
N ARG A 135 9.96 1.72 14.63
CA ARG A 135 8.81 2.29 15.34
C ARG A 135 9.19 3.02 16.62
N LEU A 136 10.16 2.52 17.38
CA LEU A 136 10.69 3.22 18.55
C LEU A 136 11.42 4.51 18.18
N VAL A 137 12.13 4.56 17.04
CA VAL A 137 12.73 5.79 16.51
C VAL A 137 11.62 6.83 16.27
N LEU A 138 10.55 6.45 15.58
CA LEU A 138 9.36 7.28 15.33
C LEU A 138 8.72 7.80 16.62
N GLU A 139 8.51 6.93 17.62
CA GLU A 139 7.71 7.27 18.80
C GLU A 139 8.48 7.87 19.98
N LYS A 140 9.80 7.59 20.08
CA LYS A 140 10.59 7.86 21.30
C LYS A 140 11.75 8.80 21.08
N THR A 141 12.00 9.24 19.86
CA THR A 141 13.16 10.10 19.54
C THR A 141 12.73 11.31 18.72
N PRO A 142 13.53 12.39 18.71
CA PRO A 142 13.34 13.51 17.79
C PRO A 142 13.96 13.25 16.39
N HIS A 143 14.39 12.02 16.11
CA HIS A 143 15.01 11.60 14.85
C HIS A 143 14.03 10.76 14.01
N VAL A 144 14.43 10.46 12.77
CA VAL A 144 13.71 9.58 11.83
C VAL A 144 14.59 8.41 11.44
#